data_AF-A0A841ILB7-F1
#
_entry.id   AF-A0A841ILB7-F1
#
_cell.length_a   1.000
_cell.length_b   1.000
_cell.length_c   1.000
_cell.angle_alpha   90.00
_cell.angle_beta   90.00
_cell.angle_gamma   90.00
#
_symmetry.space_group_name_H-M   'P 1'
#
loop_
_entity.id
_entity.type
_entity.pdbx_description
1 polymer ?
#
loop_
_entity_poly.entity_id
_entity_poly.type
_entity_poly.pdbx_seq_one_letter_code
_entity_poly.pdbx_strand_id
1 'polypeptide(L)'
;MLQRLEAREGRRHPGDRELQERAVELARRYLGGADLPESVRWVDNQNARWGSCTPETRTIRISRRLAAMPSWVVDYVLVHELAHLSIPHHGRDFWELVRRYPRTERARGYLEGFSAASRLESCDRPDEPSEPEQGQVALDEFPT
;
A
#
# COMPACT_ATOMS: atom_id res chain seq x y z
N MET A 1 27.32 18.36 4.01
CA MET A 1 26.26 19.36 3.77
C MET A 1 25.17 18.74 2.89
N LEU A 2 24.41 17.76 3.40
CA LEU A 2 23.39 17.00 2.66
C LEU A 2 22.20 16.66 3.58
N GLN A 3 21.64 17.64 4.30
CA GLN A 3 20.54 17.41 5.25
C GLN A 3 19.34 18.34 5.06
N ARG A 4 19.21 19.01 3.90
CA ARG A 4 18.13 19.99 3.68
C ARG A 4 17.19 19.73 2.51
N LEU A 5 17.37 18.67 1.73
CA LEU A 5 16.50 18.38 0.58
C LEU A 5 15.48 17.26 0.79
N GLU A 6 15.63 16.40 1.81
CA GLU A 6 14.66 15.33 2.09
C GLU A 6 13.55 15.76 3.08
N ALA A 7 13.71 16.92 3.73
CA ALA A 7 12.82 17.39 4.80
C ALA A 7 11.77 18.43 4.36
N ARG A 8 11.42 18.46 3.06
CA ARG A 8 10.35 19.33 2.53
C ARG A 8 9.14 18.58 1.96
N GLU A 9 8.98 17.27 2.20
CA GLU A 9 7.67 16.61 2.06
C GLU A 9 6.78 16.90 3.29
N GLY A 10 6.63 18.19 3.60
CA GLY A 10 5.86 18.69 4.72
C GLY A 10 4.36 18.59 4.48
N ARG A 11 3.77 17.50 4.96
CA ARG A 11 2.49 17.44 5.69
C ARG A 11 1.28 18.17 5.08
N ARG A 12 0.89 17.80 3.87
CA ARG A 12 -0.54 17.68 3.56
C ARG A 12 -0.80 16.25 3.15
N HIS A 13 -1.66 15.58 3.90
CA HIS A 13 -2.17 14.28 3.50
C HIS A 13 -3.05 14.49 2.27
N PRO A 14 -2.77 13.81 1.14
CA PRO A 14 -3.58 13.98 -0.04
C PRO A 14 -5.00 13.50 0.25
N GLY A 15 -6.02 14.32 -0.04
CA GLY A 15 -7.41 13.90 0.07
C GLY A 15 -7.75 12.82 -0.97
N ASP A 16 -8.97 12.26 -0.91
CA ASP A 16 -9.41 11.21 -1.86
C ASP A 16 -9.25 11.65 -3.33
N ARG A 17 -9.49 12.94 -3.63
CA ARG A 17 -9.28 13.49 -4.97
C ARG A 17 -7.82 13.42 -5.42
N GLU A 18 -6.89 13.85 -4.57
CA GLU A 18 -5.46 13.83 -4.89
C GLU A 18 -4.95 12.38 -4.99
N LEU A 19 -5.49 11.47 -4.16
CA LEU A 19 -5.21 10.04 -4.22
C LEU A 19 -5.69 9.42 -5.56
N GLN A 20 -6.90 9.76 -6.00
CA GLN A 20 -7.45 9.38 -7.30
C GLN A 20 -6.58 9.89 -8.46
N GLU A 21 -6.26 11.19 -8.45
CA GLU A 21 -5.43 11.81 -9.49
C GLU A 21 -4.05 11.13 -9.56
N ARG A 22 -3.45 10.85 -8.39
CA ARG A 22 -2.18 10.14 -8.31
C ARG A 22 -2.25 8.72 -8.84
N ALA A 23 -3.30 7.97 -8.51
CA ALA A 23 -3.50 6.61 -9.01
C ALA A 23 -3.61 6.58 -10.55
N VAL A 24 -4.35 7.51 -11.14
CA VAL A 24 -4.46 7.64 -12.61
C VAL A 24 -3.10 7.97 -13.24
N GLU A 25 -2.32 8.87 -12.64
CA GLU A 25 -0.96 9.19 -13.11
C GLU A 25 -0.06 7.93 -13.11
N LEU A 26 -0.05 7.19 -12.00
CA LEU A 26 0.75 5.97 -11.84
C LEU A 26 0.34 4.88 -12.84
N ALA A 27 -0.97 4.66 -13.02
CA ALA A 27 -1.50 3.69 -13.97
C ALA A 27 -1.04 3.99 -15.41
N ARG A 28 -1.12 5.25 -15.83
CA ARG A 28 -0.66 5.68 -17.15
C ARG A 28 0.86 5.54 -17.30
N ARG A 29 1.61 5.94 -16.28
CA ARG A 29 3.07 6.01 -16.35
C ARG A 29 3.74 4.64 -16.31
N TYR A 30 3.24 3.73 -15.49
CA TYR A 30 3.92 2.46 -15.19
C TYR A 30 3.16 1.24 -15.69
N LEU A 31 1.83 1.32 -15.82
CA LEU A 31 0.99 0.15 -16.11
C LEU A 31 0.38 0.16 -17.53
N GLY A 32 0.73 1.14 -18.34
CA GLY A 32 0.24 1.28 -19.73
C GLY A 32 -1.14 1.95 -19.85
N GLY A 33 -1.81 2.26 -18.73
CA GLY A 33 -3.04 3.06 -18.70
C GLY A 33 -4.30 2.39 -19.28
N ALA A 34 -4.26 1.09 -19.57
CA ALA A 34 -5.41 0.36 -20.12
C ALA A 34 -6.54 0.22 -19.07
N ASP A 35 -6.18 -0.11 -17.83
CA ASP A 35 -7.10 -0.22 -16.71
C ASP A 35 -6.90 0.96 -15.77
N LEU A 36 -7.88 1.87 -15.75
CA LEU A 36 -7.90 3.02 -14.85
C LEU A 36 -8.88 2.75 -13.70
N PRO A 37 -8.57 3.21 -12.47
CA PRO A 37 -9.48 3.06 -11.35
C PRO A 37 -10.71 3.96 -11.53
N GLU A 38 -11.89 3.42 -11.22
CA GLU A 38 -13.13 4.20 -11.18
C GLU A 38 -13.17 5.06 -9.91
N SER A 39 -12.74 4.50 -8.77
CA SER A 39 -12.63 5.24 -7.52
C SER A 39 -11.45 4.76 -6.67
N VAL A 40 -10.79 5.71 -6.02
CA VAL A 40 -9.70 5.48 -5.07
C VAL A 40 -9.96 6.35 -3.85
N ARG A 41 -9.98 5.75 -2.67
CA ARG A 41 -10.28 6.46 -1.42
C ARG A 41 -9.51 5.94 -0.23
N TRP A 42 -9.32 6.82 0.74
CA TRP A 42 -8.80 6.47 2.05
C TRP A 42 -9.86 5.77 2.91
N VAL A 43 -9.46 4.74 3.66
CA VAL A 43 -10.34 4.02 4.60
C VAL A 43 -9.64 3.74 5.93
N ASP A 44 -10.40 3.81 7.03
CA ASP A 44 -9.87 3.56 8.38
C ASP A 44 -9.95 2.09 8.82
N ASN A 45 -10.80 1.29 8.17
CA ASN A 45 -11.10 -0.08 8.57
C ASN A 45 -10.26 -1.15 7.85
N GLN A 46 -9.09 -0.78 7.31
CA GLN A 46 -8.09 -1.72 6.79
C GLN A 46 -6.98 -1.93 7.82
N ASN A 47 -7.16 -2.94 8.66
CA ASN A 47 -6.25 -3.24 9.78
C ASN A 47 -5.19 -4.30 9.42
N ALA A 48 -5.52 -5.25 8.55
CA ALA A 48 -4.62 -6.34 8.16
C ALA A 48 -3.86 -6.09 6.85
N ARG A 49 -4.32 -5.14 6.03
CA ARG A 49 -3.80 -4.88 4.68
C ARG A 49 -3.55 -3.39 4.47
N TRP A 50 -2.63 -3.06 3.57
CA TRP A 50 -2.28 -1.68 3.23
C TRP A 50 -3.20 -1.08 2.15
N GLY A 51 -3.77 -1.93 1.31
CA GLY A 51 -4.71 -1.57 0.27
C GLY A 51 -5.65 -2.74 -0.06
N SER A 52 -6.64 -2.48 -0.91
CA SER A 52 -7.43 -3.52 -1.58
C SER A 52 -8.08 -2.98 -2.85
N CYS A 53 -8.21 -3.84 -3.85
CA CYS A 53 -8.92 -3.57 -5.09
C CYS A 53 -10.15 -4.48 -5.24
N THR A 54 -11.23 -3.94 -5.81
CA THR A 54 -12.38 -4.69 -6.34
C THR A 54 -12.39 -4.53 -7.86
N PRO A 55 -11.84 -5.49 -8.63
CA PRO A 55 -11.66 -5.35 -10.08
C PRO A 55 -12.96 -5.08 -10.84
N GLU A 56 -14.08 -5.70 -10.43
CA GLU A 56 -15.38 -5.60 -11.09
C GLU A 56 -15.90 -4.17 -11.12
N THR A 57 -15.64 -3.42 -10.05
CA THR A 57 -16.05 -2.01 -9.90
C THR A 57 -14.89 -1.03 -10.05
N ARG A 58 -13.70 -1.54 -10.38
CA ARG A 58 -12.41 -0.80 -10.41
C ARG A 58 -12.23 0.14 -9.20
N THR A 59 -12.65 -0.32 -8.03
CA THR A 59 -12.62 0.46 -6.79
C THR A 59 -11.41 0.06 -5.96
N ILE A 60 -10.61 1.03 -5.56
CA ILE A 60 -9.41 0.86 -4.75
C ILE A 60 -9.61 1.56 -3.40
N ARG A 61 -9.23 0.87 -2.33
CA ARG A 61 -9.29 1.37 -0.96
C ARG A 61 -7.89 1.33 -0.38
N ILE A 62 -7.43 2.44 0.16
CA ILE A 62 -6.09 2.59 0.73
C ILE A 62 -6.21 2.84 2.23
N SER A 63 -5.44 2.10 3.04
CA SER A 63 -5.47 2.22 4.49
C SER A 63 -4.95 3.58 4.93
N ARG A 64 -5.69 4.29 5.80
CA ARG A 64 -5.25 5.55 6.41
C ARG A 64 -3.97 5.41 7.24
N ARG A 65 -3.56 4.19 7.59
CA ARG A 65 -2.25 3.94 8.24
C ARG A 65 -1.07 4.37 7.36
N LEU A 66 -1.24 4.38 6.03
CA LEU A 66 -0.23 4.86 5.10
C LEU A 66 -0.15 6.39 5.04
N ALA A 67 -1.11 7.13 5.60
CA ALA A 67 -1.20 8.59 5.52
C ALA A 67 0.04 9.31 6.07
N ALA A 68 0.70 8.71 7.06
CA ALA A 68 1.91 9.23 7.70
C ALA A 68 3.20 8.70 7.07
N MET A 69 3.11 7.78 6.10
CA MET A 69 4.26 7.19 5.44
C MET A 69 4.74 8.08 4.29
N PRO A 70 6.00 7.91 3.85
CA PRO A 70 6.50 8.63 2.69
C PRO A 70 5.65 8.43 1.43
N SER A 71 5.53 9.46 0.61
CA SER A 71 4.73 9.48 -0.63
C SER A 71 4.98 8.26 -1.53
N TRP A 72 6.24 7.87 -1.67
CA TRP A 72 6.66 6.76 -2.50
C TRP A 72 6.24 5.38 -1.99
N VAL A 73 5.89 5.25 -0.71
CA VAL A 73 5.29 4.04 -0.13
C VAL A 73 3.81 3.98 -0.50
N VAL A 74 3.10 5.09 -0.41
CA VAL A 74 1.70 5.20 -0.85
C VAL A 74 1.58 4.89 -2.34
N ASP A 75 2.47 5.46 -3.16
CA ASP A 75 2.53 5.20 -4.59
C ASP A 75 2.73 3.71 -4.91
N TYR A 76 3.58 3.02 -4.14
CA TYR A 76 3.78 1.58 -4.32
C TYR A 76 2.51 0.78 -4.04
N VAL A 77 1.80 1.09 -2.95
CA VAL A 77 0.54 0.41 -2.63
C VAL A 77 -0.51 0.70 -3.71
N LEU A 78 -0.59 1.94 -4.20
CA LEU A 78 -1.46 2.26 -5.35
C LEU A 78 -1.10 1.43 -6.58
N VAL A 79 0.18 1.34 -6.95
CA VAL A 79 0.64 0.52 -8.09
C VAL A 79 0.28 -0.96 -7.90
N HIS A 80 0.40 -1.47 -6.68
CA HIS A 80 0.02 -2.85 -6.33
C HIS A 80 -1.48 -3.09 -6.57
N GLU A 81 -2.34 -2.24 -6.02
CA GLU A 81 -3.80 -2.36 -6.20
C GLU A 81 -4.23 -2.14 -7.65
N LEU A 82 -3.57 -1.22 -8.36
CA LEU A 82 -3.84 -0.99 -9.79
C LEU A 82 -3.44 -2.19 -10.64
N ALA A 83 -2.34 -2.88 -10.31
CA ALA A 83 -1.95 -4.10 -11.02
C ALA A 83 -2.99 -5.21 -10.88
N HIS A 84 -3.72 -5.25 -9.76
CA HIS A 84 -4.84 -6.18 -9.55
C HIS A 84 -6.04 -5.94 -10.47
N LEU A 85 -6.15 -4.76 -11.11
CA LEU A 85 -7.17 -4.53 -12.13
C LEU A 85 -6.95 -5.41 -13.37
N SER A 86 -5.69 -5.71 -13.71
CA SER A 86 -5.33 -6.49 -14.89
C SER A 86 -4.91 -7.93 -14.55
N ILE A 87 -4.30 -8.15 -13.37
CA ILE A 87 -3.72 -9.44 -12.98
C ILE A 87 -4.15 -9.79 -11.53
N PRO A 88 -5.07 -10.77 -11.35
CA PRO A 88 -5.69 -11.02 -10.05
C PRO A 88 -4.77 -11.68 -9.03
N HIS A 89 -3.72 -12.39 -9.47
CA HIS A 89 -2.85 -13.19 -8.60
C HIS A 89 -1.39 -12.72 -8.69
N HIS A 90 -0.65 -12.81 -7.59
CA HIS A 90 0.74 -12.36 -7.45
C HIS A 90 1.79 -13.27 -8.14
N GLY A 91 1.49 -13.75 -9.35
CA GLY A 91 2.40 -14.54 -10.16
C GLY A 91 3.52 -13.71 -10.82
N ARG A 92 4.30 -14.34 -11.68
CA ARG A 92 5.41 -13.69 -12.41
C ARG A 92 4.96 -12.41 -13.12
N ASP A 93 3.87 -12.49 -13.88
CA ASP A 93 3.37 -11.39 -14.71
C ASP A 93 2.93 -10.20 -13.85
N PHE A 94 2.32 -10.46 -12.68
CA PHE A 94 1.98 -9.43 -11.71
C PHE A 94 3.22 -8.68 -11.22
N TRP A 95 4.25 -9.42 -10.81
CA TRP A 95 5.46 -8.81 -10.29
C TRP A 95 6.28 -8.11 -11.37
N GLU A 96 6.29 -8.61 -12.60
CA GLU A 96 6.85 -7.89 -13.76
C GLU A 96 6.16 -6.55 -13.99
N LEU A 97 4.85 -6.50 -13.83
CA LEU A 97 4.07 -5.27 -13.96
C LEU A 97 4.35 -4.29 -12.81
N VAL A 98 4.29 -4.74 -11.55
CA VAL A 98 4.53 -3.91 -10.36
C VAL A 98 5.96 -3.37 -10.30
N ARG A 99 6.97 -4.15 -10.72
CA ARG A 99 8.39 -3.71 -10.75
C ARG A 99 8.69 -2.61 -11.76
N ARG A 100 7.74 -2.24 -12.64
CA ARG A 100 7.88 -1.05 -13.49
C ARG A 100 7.90 0.25 -12.67
N TYR A 101 7.38 0.24 -11.45
CA TYR A 101 7.57 1.34 -10.52
C TYR A 101 8.98 1.31 -9.91
N PRO A 102 9.81 2.37 -10.08
CA PRO A 102 11.24 2.31 -9.73
C PRO A 102 11.56 2.11 -8.25
N ARG A 103 10.61 2.38 -7.33
CA ARG A 103 10.83 2.28 -5.88
C ARG A 103 10.17 1.04 -5.26
N THR A 104 9.76 0.06 -6.07
CA THR A 104 9.06 -1.15 -5.62
C THR A 104 9.80 -1.88 -4.50
N GLU A 105 11.06 -2.26 -4.68
CA GLU A 105 11.80 -3.02 -3.64
C GLU A 105 12.01 -2.21 -2.36
N ARG A 106 12.27 -0.90 -2.49
CA ARG A 106 12.42 0.00 -1.34
C ARG A 106 11.12 0.11 -0.54
N ALA A 107 9.97 0.21 -1.22
CA ALA A 107 8.65 0.28 -0.58
C ALA A 107 8.26 -1.02 0.10
N ARG A 108 8.55 -2.16 -0.52
CA ARG A 108 8.37 -3.48 0.10
C ARG A 108 9.14 -3.59 1.41
N GLY A 109 10.44 -3.30 1.39
CA GLY A 109 11.27 -3.35 2.60
C GLY A 109 10.82 -2.37 3.69
N TYR A 110 10.34 -1.18 3.31
CA TYR A 110 9.77 -0.23 4.27
C TYR A 110 8.53 -0.78 4.97
N LEU A 111 7.57 -1.32 4.21
CA LEU A 111 6.33 -1.86 4.76
C LEU A 111 6.57 -3.10 5.61
N GLU A 112 7.50 -3.96 5.20
CA GLU A 112 7.92 -5.12 5.99
C GLU A 112 8.52 -4.70 7.34
N GLY A 113 9.47 -3.76 7.32
CA GLY A 113 10.08 -3.21 8.53
C GLY A 113 9.06 -2.52 9.44
N PHE A 114 8.14 -1.73 8.87
CA PHE A 114 7.07 -1.10 9.62
C PHE A 114 6.14 -2.12 10.29
N SER A 115 5.71 -3.14 9.53
CA SER A 115 4.88 -4.23 10.07
C SER A 115 5.60 -5.02 11.17
N ALA A 116 6.91 -5.28 11.03
CA ALA A 116 7.70 -5.96 12.04
C ALA A 116 7.82 -5.14 13.32
N ALA A 117 8.10 -3.84 13.22
CA ALA A 117 8.19 -2.94 14.36
C ALA A 117 6.86 -2.85 15.12
N SER A 118 5.73 -2.67 14.42
CA SER A 118 4.42 -2.61 15.07
C SER A 118 4.06 -3.88 15.85
N ARG A 119 4.51 -5.06 15.39
CA ARG A 119 4.31 -6.32 16.12
C ARG A 119 5.15 -6.39 17.39
N LEU A 120 6.38 -5.89 17.37
CA LEU A 120 7.25 -5.86 18.55
C LEU A 120 6.72 -4.91 19.62
N GLU A 121 6.27 -3.72 19.24
CA GLU A 121 5.64 -2.75 20.16
C GLU A 121 4.38 -3.30 20.85
N SER A 122 3.68 -4.22 20.18
CA SER A 122 2.48 -4.86 20.73
C SER A 122 2.81 -5.92 21.79
N CYS A 123 4.04 -6.45 21.81
CA CYS A 123 4.52 -7.47 22.75
C CYS A 123 5.04 -6.88 24.08
N ASP A 124 5.37 -5.58 24.11
CA ASP A 124 5.92 -4.89 25.29
C ASP A 124 4.85 -4.26 26.21
N ARG A 125 3.56 -4.48 25.94
CA ARG A 125 2.51 -4.14 26.92
C ARG A 125 2.38 -5.26 27.95
N PRO A 126 2.41 -4.96 29.27
CA PRO A 126 2.07 -5.98 30.26
C PRO A 126 0.64 -6.48 30.00
N ASP A 127 0.50 -7.80 29.90
CA ASP A 127 -0.77 -8.50 29.64
C ASP A 127 -1.85 -8.09 30.66
N GLU A 128 -2.95 -7.49 30.19
CA GLU A 128 -4.26 -7.73 30.79
C GLU A 128 -4.92 -8.88 30.00
N PRO A 129 -5.47 -9.90 30.67
CA PRO A 129 -5.95 -11.09 29.99
C PRO A 129 -7.25 -10.77 29.23
N SER A 130 -7.20 -10.87 27.90
CA SER A 130 -8.39 -10.88 27.04
C SER A 130 -8.42 -12.16 26.19
N GLU A 131 -9.59 -12.80 26.20
CA GLU A 131 -9.92 -14.12 25.65
C GLU A 131 -9.51 -14.34 24.16
N PRO A 132 -9.34 -15.60 23.71
CA PRO A 132 -8.76 -15.88 22.39
C PRO A 132 -9.80 -15.67 21.28
N GLU A 133 -9.63 -14.63 20.47
CA GLU A 133 -10.33 -14.52 19.19
C GLU A 133 -9.55 -15.28 18.10
N GLN A 134 -10.15 -16.37 17.63
CA GLN A 134 -9.65 -17.17 16.52
C GLN A 134 -9.82 -16.38 15.22
N GLY A 135 -8.72 -15.91 14.62
CA GLY A 135 -8.73 -15.17 13.36
C GLY A 135 -7.50 -15.50 12.53
N GLN A 136 -7.69 -16.35 11.51
CA GLN A 136 -6.70 -16.81 10.54
C GLN A 136 -5.86 -15.64 9.96
N VAL A 137 -4.53 -15.73 10.10
CA VAL A 137 -3.59 -14.81 9.46
C VAL A 137 -3.58 -15.10 7.95
N ALA A 138 -4.17 -14.21 7.14
CA ALA A 138 -3.88 -14.18 5.71
C ALA A 138 -2.58 -13.40 5.52
N LEU A 139 -1.47 -14.14 5.56
CA LEU A 139 -0.24 -13.74 4.91
C LEU A 139 -0.58 -13.66 3.42
N ASP A 140 -0.55 -12.46 2.83
CA ASP A 140 -0.23 -12.40 1.41
C ASP A 140 1.19 -12.95 1.28
N GLU A 141 1.28 -14.24 0.98
CA GLU A 141 2.53 -14.99 0.83
C GLU A 141 3.40 -14.29 -0.22
N PHE A 142 4.56 -13.79 0.22
CA PHE A 142 5.64 -13.39 -0.68
C PHE A 142 6.37 -14.67 -1.12
N PRO A 143 6.37 -15.06 -2.41
CA PRO A 143 7.16 -16.21 -2.83
C PRO A 143 8.64 -15.81 -3.02
N THR A 144 9.49 -16.79 -2.70
CA THR A 144 10.95 -16.87 -2.85
C THR A 144 11.45 -16.61 -4.27
#